data_AF-A0A1W1YB89-F1
#
_entry.id   AF-A0A1W1YB89-F1
#
_cell.length_a   1.000
_cell.length_b   1.000
_cell.length_c   1.000
_cell.angle_alpha   90.00
_cell.angle_beta   90.00
_cell.angle_gamma   90.00
#
_symmetry.space_group_name_H-M   'P 1'
#
loop_
_entity.id
_entity.type
_entity.pdbx_description
1 polymer ?
#
loop_
_entity_poly.entity_id
_entity_poly.type
_entity_poly.pdbx_seq_one_letter_code
_entity_poly.pdbx_strand_id
1 'polypeptide(L)'
;MKLTSRNGLISRSRDSIKAVLIAIGLSLAIAVAPQIFAENINRVSQEALQNIKGVGANKAKKIIAERERGGNFQDASDLRQRVKGIGEKTIGKLGQAGITFTEGAVMNNTKDTDSVNTKPEMRIRSRSRQTQ
;
A
#
# COMPACT_ATOMS: atom_id res chain seq x y z
N MET A 1 8.51 38.92 71.51
CA MET A 1 7.97 39.48 70.25
C MET A 1 8.93 39.08 69.12
N LYS A 2 8.62 38.05 68.32
CA LYS A 2 9.46 37.60 67.19
C LYS A 2 8.90 38.20 65.90
N LEU A 3 9.70 39.02 65.22
CA LEU A 3 9.38 39.57 63.91
C LEU A 3 9.79 38.58 62.83
N THR A 4 8.82 38.24 62.00
CA THR A 4 8.97 37.51 60.74
C THR A 4 9.68 38.38 59.69
N SER A 5 10.58 37.81 58.90
CA SER A 5 10.96 38.31 57.56
C SER A 5 11.36 37.11 56.72
N ARG A 6 10.47 36.58 55.87
CA ARG A 6 10.10 37.00 54.49
C ARG A 6 11.18 36.70 53.44
N ASN A 7 10.81 35.74 52.59
CA ASN A 7 11.11 35.61 51.16
C ASN A 7 12.58 35.41 50.72
N GLY A 8 13.02 34.16 50.72
CA GLY A 8 14.11 33.67 49.88
C GLY A 8 13.73 33.46 48.40
N LEU A 9 12.94 34.36 47.83
CA LEU A 9 12.78 34.48 46.38
C LEU A 9 13.78 35.54 45.95
N ILE A 10 14.96 35.15 45.45
CA ILE A 10 15.84 35.83 44.47
C ILE A 10 17.22 35.15 44.63
N SER A 11 17.37 33.93 44.10
CA SER A 11 18.69 33.37 43.75
C SER A 11 18.51 32.17 42.84
N ARG A 12 18.32 32.41 41.53
CA ARG A 12 18.30 31.35 40.48
C ARG A 12 18.43 31.88 39.04
N SER A 13 19.01 33.05 38.81
CA SER A 13 18.98 33.68 37.48
C SER A 13 19.94 33.04 36.44
N ARG A 14 21.05 32.42 36.84
CA ARG A 14 21.97 31.75 35.89
C ARG A 14 21.62 30.28 35.63
N ASP A 15 21.01 29.61 36.59
CA ASP A 15 20.62 28.20 36.47
C ASP A 15 19.30 28.01 35.70
N SER A 16 18.41 29.01 35.75
CA SER A 16 17.15 29.00 35.00
C SER A 16 17.35 29.20 33.50
N ILE A 17 18.39 29.95 33.07
CA ILE A 17 18.68 30.16 31.65
C ILE A 17 19.26 28.90 30.99
N LYS A 18 20.12 28.16 31.70
CA LYS A 18 20.61 26.84 31.22
C LYS A 18 19.50 25.81 31.16
N ALA A 19 18.60 25.81 32.14
CA ALA A 19 17.42 24.93 32.15
C ALA A 19 16.46 25.22 30.98
N VAL A 20 16.28 26.50 30.63
CA VAL A 20 15.46 26.89 29.47
C VAL A 20 16.12 26.49 28.13
N LEU A 21 17.45 26.57 28.01
CA LEU A 21 18.16 26.16 26.77
C LEU A 21 18.20 24.63 26.57
N ILE A 22 18.25 23.83 27.64
CA ILE A 22 18.22 22.35 27.54
C ILE A 22 16.81 21.84 27.21
N ALA A 23 15.75 22.52 27.68
CA ALA A 23 14.37 22.11 27.44
C ALA A 23 13.88 22.35 26.00
N ILE A 24 14.50 23.26 25.23
CA ILE A 24 14.08 23.59 23.86
C ILE A 24 14.70 22.63 22.82
N GLY A 25 15.82 21.97 23.13
CA GLY A 25 16.56 21.13 22.18
C GLY A 25 15.97 19.73 21.91
N LEU A 26 14.95 19.30 22.66
CA LEU A 26 14.44 17.92 22.63
C LEU A 26 13.05 17.79 21.98
N SER A 27 12.70 18.66 21.03
CA SER A 27 11.28 18.85 20.68
C SER A 27 10.86 18.50 19.25
N LEU A 28 11.74 18.10 18.33
CA LEU A 28 11.25 17.88 16.95
C LEU A 28 12.04 16.89 16.10
N ALA A 29 12.08 15.63 16.51
CA ALA A 29 12.27 14.52 15.58
C ALA A 29 10.88 14.03 15.12
N ILE A 30 10.24 14.75 14.21
CA ILE A 30 9.06 14.21 13.52
C ILE A 30 9.58 13.12 12.58
N ALA A 31 9.32 11.87 12.94
CA ALA A 31 9.51 10.73 12.06
C ALA A 31 8.57 10.89 10.86
N VAL A 32 9.10 11.30 9.70
CA VAL A 32 8.38 11.26 8.44
C VAL A 32 8.26 9.79 8.04
N ALA A 33 7.18 9.14 8.46
CA ALA A 33 6.83 7.83 7.93
C ALA A 33 6.40 7.99 6.46
N PRO A 34 6.90 7.15 5.52
CA PRO A 34 6.38 7.14 4.17
C PRO A 34 4.91 6.71 4.21
N GLN A 35 4.02 7.65 3.89
CA GLN A 35 2.61 7.35 3.70
C GLN A 35 2.47 6.50 2.44
N ILE A 36 2.15 5.22 2.59
CA ILE A 36 1.79 4.36 1.44
C ILE A 36 0.34 4.71 1.10
N PHE A 37 0.16 5.73 0.26
CA PHE A 37 -1.15 6.02 -0.30
C PHE A 37 -1.48 4.94 -1.32
N ALA A 38 -2.54 4.18 -1.06
CA ALA A 38 -3.11 3.31 -2.06
C ALA A 38 -3.68 4.21 -3.18
N GLU A 39 -3.04 4.20 -4.34
CA GLU A 39 -3.43 5.06 -5.46
C GLU A 39 -4.35 4.29 -6.42
N ASN A 40 -5.49 4.88 -6.76
CA ASN A 40 -6.45 4.20 -7.63
C ASN A 40 -5.94 4.19 -9.07
N ILE A 41 -5.98 3.04 -9.75
CA ILE A 41 -5.58 2.88 -11.16
C ILE A 41 -6.34 3.82 -12.12
N ASN A 42 -7.55 4.22 -11.75
CA ASN A 42 -8.38 5.13 -12.53
C ASN A 42 -7.89 6.59 -12.44
N ARG A 43 -7.07 6.93 -11.44
CA ARG A 43 -6.56 8.30 -11.20
C ARG A 43 -5.05 8.42 -11.24
N VAL A 44 -4.32 7.31 -11.12
CA VAL A 44 -2.87 7.29 -11.09
C VAL A 44 -2.22 7.94 -12.32
N SER A 45 -1.09 8.62 -12.10
CA SER A 45 -0.32 9.26 -13.15
C SER A 45 0.45 8.25 -14.03
N GLN A 46 0.90 8.69 -15.20
CA GLN A 46 1.67 7.83 -16.09
C GLN A 46 3.03 7.47 -15.47
N GLU A 47 3.63 8.40 -14.74
CA GLU A 47 4.93 8.27 -14.09
C GLU A 47 4.85 7.24 -12.96
N ALA A 48 3.80 7.30 -12.14
CA ALA A 48 3.57 6.33 -11.08
C ALA A 48 3.37 4.92 -11.64
N LEU A 49 2.61 4.76 -12.74
CA LEU A 49 2.50 3.48 -13.44
C LEU A 49 3.85 2.98 -13.99
N GLN A 50 4.68 3.87 -14.53
CA GLN A 50 5.99 3.52 -15.11
C GLN A 50 7.02 3.07 -14.07
N ASN A 51 6.90 3.54 -12.82
CA ASN A 51 7.76 3.12 -11.72
C ASN A 51 7.53 1.66 -11.31
N ILE A 52 6.44 1.04 -11.76
CA ILE A 52 6.09 -0.33 -11.38
C ILE A 52 6.85 -1.31 -12.27
N LYS A 53 7.65 -2.18 -11.65
CA LYS A 53 8.53 -3.14 -12.33
C LYS A 53 7.75 -4.02 -13.34
N GLY A 54 7.86 -3.74 -14.63
CA GLY A 54 7.19 -4.49 -15.70
C GLY A 54 6.00 -3.76 -16.34
N VAL A 55 5.67 -2.57 -15.85
CA VAL A 55 4.82 -1.57 -16.51
C VAL A 55 5.76 -0.50 -17.09
N GLY A 56 6.11 -0.63 -18.37
CA GLY A 56 6.92 0.40 -19.07
C GLY A 56 6.05 1.51 -19.67
N ALA A 57 6.70 2.54 -20.24
CA ALA A 57 6.04 3.69 -20.87
C ALA A 57 4.89 3.31 -21.82
N ASN A 58 5.10 2.30 -22.67
CA ASN A 58 4.08 1.83 -23.61
C ASN A 58 2.83 1.25 -22.92
N LYS A 59 3.00 0.55 -21.80
CA LYS A 59 1.87 -0.02 -21.04
C LYS A 59 1.15 1.07 -20.26
N ALA A 60 1.90 1.96 -19.60
CA ALA A 60 1.34 3.08 -18.86
C ALA A 60 0.49 3.98 -19.78
N LYS A 61 1.01 4.36 -20.96
CA LYS A 61 0.25 5.11 -21.97
C LYS A 61 -1.03 4.40 -22.40
N LYS A 62 -0.97 3.08 -22.61
CA LYS A 62 -2.18 2.31 -22.95
C LYS A 62 -3.20 2.30 -21.82
N ILE A 63 -2.79 2.14 -20.56
CA ILE A 63 -3.72 2.19 -19.42
C ILE A 63 -4.46 3.53 -19.42
N ILE A 64 -3.75 4.65 -19.63
CA ILE A 64 -4.36 5.98 -19.69
C ILE A 64 -5.31 6.13 -20.88
N ALA A 65 -4.88 5.73 -22.09
CA ALA A 65 -5.74 5.80 -23.27
C ALA A 65 -6.99 4.92 -23.12
N GLU A 66 -6.85 3.75 -22.50
CA GLU A 66 -7.97 2.86 -22.24
C GLU A 66 -8.97 3.46 -21.24
N ARG A 67 -8.52 4.06 -20.13
CA ARG A 67 -9.45 4.73 -19.20
C ARG A 67 -10.16 5.92 -19.82
N GLU A 68 -9.48 6.66 -20.71
CA GLU A 68 -10.06 7.82 -21.40
C GLU A 68 -11.11 7.38 -22.43
N ARG A 69 -10.88 6.26 -23.11
CA ARG A 69 -11.77 5.76 -24.17
C ARG A 69 -12.90 4.88 -23.66
N GLY A 70 -12.64 4.01 -22.69
CA GLY A 70 -13.57 2.98 -22.22
C GLY A 70 -14.06 3.19 -20.78
N GLY A 71 -13.71 4.32 -20.15
CA GLY A 71 -14.06 4.61 -18.77
C GLY A 71 -13.24 3.81 -17.75
N ASN A 72 -13.63 3.93 -16.48
CA ASN A 72 -12.92 3.37 -15.34
C ASN A 72 -12.75 1.85 -15.44
N PHE A 73 -11.60 1.36 -14.99
CA PHE A 73 -11.35 -0.06 -14.74
C PHE A 73 -12.08 -0.49 -13.47
N GLN A 74 -12.88 -1.53 -13.60
CA GLN A 74 -13.63 -2.12 -12.47
C GLN A 74 -12.76 -3.08 -11.67
N ASP A 75 -12.00 -3.93 -12.37
CA ASP A 75 -11.21 -4.98 -11.75
C ASP A 75 -9.94 -5.32 -12.55
N ALA A 76 -9.13 -6.19 -11.96
CA ALA A 76 -7.90 -6.68 -12.53
C ALA A 76 -8.08 -7.39 -13.88
N SER A 77 -9.18 -8.12 -14.06
CA SER A 77 -9.51 -8.83 -15.30
C SER A 77 -9.84 -7.83 -16.41
N ASP A 78 -10.62 -6.78 -16.11
CA ASP A 78 -10.93 -5.72 -17.06
C ASP A 78 -9.65 -5.05 -17.59
N LEU A 79 -8.71 -4.73 -16.70
CA LEU A 79 -7.41 -4.19 -17.09
C LEU A 79 -6.65 -5.12 -18.04
N ARG A 80 -6.64 -6.43 -17.76
CA ARG A 80 -5.96 -7.44 -18.61
C ARG A 80 -6.60 -7.58 -19.98
N GLN A 81 -7.93 -7.52 -20.05
CA GLN A 81 -8.67 -7.65 -21.30
C GLN A 81 -8.45 -6.44 -22.20
N ARG A 82 -8.45 -5.24 -21.62
CA ARG A 82 -8.31 -3.97 -22.36
C ARG A 82 -6.85 -3.64 -22.71
N VAL A 83 -5.90 -3.92 -21.81
CA VAL A 83 -4.49 -3.58 -22.00
C VAL A 83 -3.65 -4.80 -22.34
N LYS A 84 -3.41 -5.02 -23.64
CA LYS A 84 -2.55 -6.10 -24.14
C LYS A 84 -1.13 -6.01 -23.54
N GLY A 85 -0.67 -7.10 -22.91
CA GLY A 85 0.67 -7.19 -22.30
C GLY A 85 0.71 -6.96 -20.78
N ILE A 86 -0.45 -6.79 -20.15
CA ILE A 86 -0.64 -6.91 -18.70
C ILE A 86 -1.13 -8.32 -18.40
N GLY A 87 -0.41 -9.02 -17.52
CA GLY A 87 -0.77 -10.35 -17.03
C GLY A 87 -0.76 -10.38 -15.50
N GLU A 88 -1.06 -11.55 -14.93
CA GLU A 88 -1.20 -11.74 -13.47
C GLU A 88 0.04 -11.29 -12.70
N LYS A 89 1.24 -11.59 -13.23
CA LYS A 89 2.50 -11.12 -12.63
C LYS A 89 2.59 -9.60 -12.53
N THR A 90 2.07 -8.88 -13.53
CA THR A 90 2.06 -7.42 -13.53
C THR A 90 1.01 -6.89 -12.56
N ILE A 91 -0.16 -7.52 -12.52
CA ILE A 91 -1.25 -7.15 -11.59
C ILE A 91 -0.83 -7.35 -10.14
N GLY A 92 -0.16 -8.45 -9.81
CA GLY A 92 0.40 -8.67 -8.48
C GLY A 92 1.40 -7.57 -8.09
N LYS A 93 2.18 -7.06 -9.04
CA LYS A 93 3.10 -5.94 -8.79
C LYS A 93 2.40 -4.59 -8.68
N LEU A 94 1.31 -4.37 -9.42
CA LEU A 94 0.45 -3.19 -9.23
C LEU A 94 -0.08 -3.16 -7.80
N GLY A 95 -0.65 -4.28 -7.32
CA GLY A 95 -1.13 -4.40 -5.94
C GLY A 95 -0.03 -4.23 -4.89
N GLN A 96 1.16 -4.82 -5.12
CA GLN A 96 2.32 -4.63 -4.24
C GLN A 96 2.82 -3.18 -4.20
N ALA A 97 2.66 -2.44 -5.31
CA ALA A 97 2.97 -1.01 -5.39
C ALA A 97 1.88 -0.12 -4.76
N GLY A 98 0.82 -0.71 -4.20
CA GLY A 98 -0.31 0.03 -3.64
C GLY A 98 -1.31 0.54 -4.68
N ILE A 99 -1.24 0.08 -5.94
CA ILE A 99 -2.23 0.44 -6.95
C ILE A 99 -3.47 -0.44 -6.81
N THR A 100 -4.63 0.17 -6.56
CA THR A 100 -5.91 -0.53 -6.37
C THR A 100 -6.95 -0.14 -7.41
N PHE A 101 -7.99 -0.96 -7.57
CA PHE A 101 -9.14 -0.66 -8.44
C PHE A 101 -10.26 0.04 -7.68
N THR A 102 -10.44 -0.29 -6.39
CA THR A 102 -11.40 0.35 -5.50
C THR A 102 -10.72 1.44 -4.67
N GLU A 103 -11.43 2.54 -4.42
CA GLU A 103 -11.07 3.50 -3.39
C GLU A 103 -11.24 2.80 -2.02
N GLY A 104 -10.14 2.39 -1.38
CA GLY A 104 -10.17 1.89 0.00
C GLY A 104 -9.99 0.38 0.23
N ALA A 105 -9.62 -0.43 -0.76
CA ALA A 105 -9.21 -1.82 -0.47
C ALA A 105 -7.73 -1.88 -0.06
N VAL A 106 -7.49 -1.75 1.24
CA VAL A 106 -6.26 -2.23 1.89
C VAL A 106 -6.21 -3.75 1.71
N MET A 107 -5.50 -4.21 0.68
CA MET A 107 -5.31 -5.64 0.46
C MET A 107 -4.27 -6.16 1.46
N ASN A 108 -4.75 -6.65 2.60
CA ASN A 108 -3.97 -7.50 3.50
C ASN A 108 -3.61 -8.78 2.74
N ASN A 109 -2.40 -8.81 2.21
CA ASN A 109 -1.84 -9.97 1.53
C ASN A 109 -1.36 -10.97 2.59
N THR A 110 -2.31 -11.62 3.28
CA THR A 110 -1.98 -12.89 3.95
C THR A 110 -1.99 -13.96 2.88
N LYS A 111 -0.83 -14.60 2.74
CA LYS A 111 -0.57 -15.72 1.85
C LYS A 111 -1.58 -16.83 2.10
N ASP A 112 -2.58 -16.97 1.24
CA ASP A 112 -3.26 -18.25 1.00
C ASP A 112 -2.97 -18.67 -0.43
N THR A 113 -1.74 -19.11 -0.65
CA THR A 113 -1.46 -20.13 -1.64
C THR A 113 -2.05 -21.43 -1.12
N ASP A 114 -3.27 -21.77 -1.52
CA ASP A 114 -3.73 -23.16 -1.65
C ASP A 114 -5.14 -23.22 -2.24
N SER A 115 -5.23 -23.41 -3.56
CA SER A 115 -6.21 -24.32 -4.16
C SER A 115 -5.90 -24.59 -5.63
N VAL A 116 -5.06 -25.60 -5.81
CA VAL A 116 -5.26 -26.73 -6.73
C VAL A 116 -5.62 -26.38 -8.18
N ASN A 117 -4.59 -26.28 -9.01
CA ASN A 117 -4.66 -26.69 -10.41
C ASN A 117 -4.09 -28.11 -10.53
N THR A 118 -4.97 -29.11 -10.62
CA THR A 118 -4.61 -30.43 -11.17
C THR A 118 -5.65 -30.85 -12.20
N LYS A 119 -5.31 -30.56 -13.47
CA LYS A 119 -5.48 -31.36 -14.70
C LYS A 119 -6.58 -32.45 -14.71
N PRO A 120 -7.50 -32.48 -15.70
CA PRO A 120 -8.54 -33.49 -15.78
C PRO A 120 -7.97 -34.81 -16.31
N GLU A 121 -7.99 -35.88 -15.50
CA GLU A 121 -7.67 -37.23 -15.98
C GLU A 121 -8.93 -38.10 -16.02
N MET A 122 -9.30 -38.46 -17.26
CA MET A 122 -10.41 -39.34 -17.63
C MET A 122 -9.98 -40.79 -17.40
N ARG A 123 -10.55 -41.48 -16.39
CA ARG A 123 -10.35 -42.93 -16.20
C ARG A 123 -11.63 -43.70 -16.57
N ILE A 124 -11.60 -44.28 -17.77
CA ILE A 124 -12.55 -45.28 -18.27
C ILE A 124 -12.27 -46.66 -17.65
N ARG A 125 -13.34 -47.47 -17.49
CA ARG A 125 -13.45 -48.88 -17.01
C ARG A 125 -13.36 -49.05 -15.49
N SER A 126 -14.29 -49.74 -14.83
CA SER A 126 -14.87 -51.04 -15.21
C SER A 126 -16.22 -51.32 -14.53
N ARG A 127 -17.13 -51.91 -15.29
CA ARG A 127 -18.29 -52.66 -14.79
C ARG A 127 -17.82 -53.78 -13.84
N SER A 128 -18.46 -53.90 -12.69
CA SER A 128 -18.61 -55.19 -12.00
C SER A 128 -19.96 -55.20 -11.27
N ARG A 129 -20.98 -55.65 -12.00
CA ARG A 129 -22.12 -56.35 -11.42
C ARG A 129 -21.67 -57.79 -11.12
N GLN A 130 -21.77 -58.21 -9.87
CA GLN A 130 -21.95 -59.59 -9.40
C GLN A 130 -22.43 -59.43 -7.95
N THR A 131 -23.64 -59.76 -7.51
CA THR A 131 -24.40 -61.03 -7.56
C THR A 131 -23.51 -62.23 -7.28
N GLN A 132 -23.34 -62.57 -6.01
CA GLN A 132 -23.98 -63.74 -5.39
C GLN A 132 -24.23 -63.45 -3.91
#